data_AF-A0A7V4XA60-F1
#
_entry.id   AF-A0A7V4XA60-F1
#
_cell.length_a   1.000
_cell.length_b   1.000
_cell.length_c   1.000
_cell.angle_alpha   90.00
_cell.angle_beta   90.00
_cell.angle_gamma   90.00
#
_symmetry.space_group_name_H-M   'P 1'
#
loop_
_entity.id
_entity.type
_entity.pdbx_description
1 polymer ?
#
loop_
_entity_poly.entity_id
_entity_poly.type
_entity_poly.pdbx_seq_one_letter_code
_entity_poly.pdbx_strand_id
1 'polypeptide(L)'
;MTLLWSWAQSNQVLFLCLSIFGIYLGRELFLYQLRRYQYIYYLFLFPGVVFHEMAHIVGCLISGARIKSILLFSKTGGEVVHEKPAIPYIGIFLISIFPFIAGSAAIYLITSRALNDITFSNLTVDKAIYFYLLISILISMFPSSTDVKNACFAYLVFIFVLALVLSKTSLTAIFPILYKTVLFCAAVLIVVNIIIAAFNQTRKK
;
A
#
# COMPACT_ATOMS: atom_id res chain seq x y z
N MET A 1 12.38 10.86 22.00
CA MET A 1 12.67 10.31 20.64
C MET A 1 13.97 9.51 20.57
N THR A 2 15.04 9.89 21.28
CA THR A 2 16.35 9.23 21.22
C THR A 2 16.33 7.75 21.61
N LEU A 3 15.56 7.38 22.64
CA LEU A 3 15.49 6.01 23.16
C LEU A 3 14.71 5.05 22.23
N LEU A 4 13.69 5.56 21.56
CA LEU A 4 12.91 4.80 20.57
C LEU A 4 13.70 4.62 19.27
N TRP A 5 14.45 5.64 18.87
CA TRP A 5 15.35 5.59 17.72
C TRP A 5 16.50 4.59 17.95
N SER A 6 17.16 4.63 19.11
CA SER A 6 18.21 3.67 19.44
C SER A 6 17.67 2.24 19.49
N TRP A 7 16.50 2.03 20.10
CA TRP A 7 15.85 0.72 20.10
C TRP A 7 15.51 0.23 18.68
N ALA A 8 14.98 1.09 17.82
CA ALA A 8 14.65 0.77 16.44
C ALA A 8 15.90 0.41 15.62
N GLN A 9 17.01 1.11 15.84
CA GLN A 9 18.29 0.79 15.20
C GLN A 9 18.86 -0.56 15.67
N SER A 10 18.65 -0.93 16.93
CA SER A 10 19.05 -2.23 17.47
C SER A 10 18.11 -3.37 17.08
N ASN A 11 16.84 -3.08 16.76
CA ASN A 11 15.79 -4.07 16.51
C ASN A 11 15.08 -3.83 15.17
N GLN A 12 15.87 -3.65 14.10
CA GLN A 12 15.37 -3.17 12.80
C GLN A 12 14.24 -4.03 12.23
N VAL A 13 14.38 -5.37 12.28
CA VAL A 13 13.37 -6.30 11.77
C VAL A 13 12.06 -6.20 12.55
N LEU A 14 12.13 -6.19 13.88
CA LEU A 14 10.95 -6.14 14.75
C LEU A 14 10.22 -4.80 14.59
N PHE A 15 10.97 -3.70 14.52
CA PHE A 15 10.40 -2.38 14.25
C PHE A 15 9.63 -2.33 12.92
N LEU A 16 10.20 -2.92 11.86
CA LEU A 16 9.54 -2.99 10.55
C LEU A 16 8.25 -3.83 10.62
N CYS A 17 8.29 -5.00 11.25
CA CYS A 17 7.11 -5.85 11.42
C CYS A 17 5.98 -5.12 12.17
N LEU A 18 6.31 -4.49 13.30
CA LEU A 18 5.32 -3.72 14.09
C LEU A 18 4.74 -2.55 13.32
N SER A 19 5.56 -1.89 12.50
CA SER A 19 5.10 -0.75 11.71
C SER A 19 4.19 -1.17 10.56
N ILE A 20 4.53 -2.25 9.84
CA ILE A 20 3.67 -2.83 8.80
C ILE A 20 2.33 -3.26 9.41
N PHE A 21 2.37 -3.92 10.57
CA PHE A 21 1.16 -4.30 11.31
C PHE A 21 0.32 -3.09 11.71
N GLY A 22 0.96 -2.02 12.21
CA GLY A 22 0.28 -0.77 12.54
C GLY A 22 -0.39 -0.10 11.34
N ILE A 23 0.29 -0.08 10.18
CA ILE A 23 -0.27 0.44 8.91
C ILE A 23 -1.48 -0.40 8.49
N TYR A 24 -1.37 -1.73 8.54
CA TYR A 24 -2.48 -2.63 8.22
C TYR A 24 -3.70 -2.39 9.13
N LEU A 25 -3.48 -2.31 10.45
CA LEU A 25 -4.55 -2.04 11.41
C LEU A 25 -5.16 -0.66 11.19
N GLY A 26 -4.34 0.36 10.94
CA GLY A 26 -4.79 1.72 10.63
C GLY A 26 -5.66 1.78 9.37
N ARG A 27 -5.31 1.01 8.34
CA ARG A 27 -6.12 0.81 7.13
C ARG A 27 -7.47 0.18 7.44
N GLU A 28 -7.50 -0.91 8.20
CA GLU A 28 -8.77 -1.59 8.54
C GLU A 28 -9.69 -0.70 9.37
N LEU A 29 -9.15 0.03 10.35
CA LEU A 29 -9.91 1.01 11.14
C LEU A 29 -10.46 2.15 10.27
N PHE A 30 -9.64 2.65 9.34
CA PHE A 30 -10.07 3.70 8.41
C PHE A 30 -11.21 3.23 7.51
N LEU A 31 -11.06 2.06 6.89
CA LEU A 31 -12.09 1.47 6.03
C LEU A 31 -13.37 1.15 6.80
N TYR A 32 -13.25 0.64 8.02
CA TYR A 32 -14.39 0.38 8.90
C TYR A 32 -15.19 1.65 9.19
N GLN A 33 -14.50 2.75 9.51
CA GLN A 33 -15.14 4.05 9.76
C GLN A 33 -15.78 4.63 8.50
N LEU A 34 -15.09 4.55 7.36
CA LEU A 34 -15.61 5.04 6.09
C LEU A 34 -16.77 4.21 5.53
N ARG A 35 -16.88 2.92 5.86
CA ARG A 35 -17.94 2.03 5.35
C ARG A 35 -19.35 2.57 5.65
N ARG A 36 -19.49 3.38 6.71
CA ARG A 36 -20.75 4.10 7.04
C ARG A 36 -21.13 5.14 5.97
N TYR A 37 -20.16 5.68 5.24
CA TYR A 37 -20.32 6.71 4.22
C TYR A 37 -19.99 6.15 2.83
N GLN A 38 -20.90 5.36 2.26
CA GLN A 38 -20.62 4.57 1.03
C GLN A 38 -20.07 5.39 -0.14
N TYR A 39 -20.61 6.58 -0.42
CA TYR A 39 -20.12 7.42 -1.52
C TYR A 39 -18.68 7.90 -1.29
N ILE A 40 -18.37 8.32 -0.06
CA ILE A 40 -17.03 8.79 0.33
C ILE A 40 -16.06 7.60 0.31
N TYR A 41 -16.49 6.44 0.81
CA TYR A 41 -15.75 5.19 0.77
C TYR A 41 -15.33 4.84 -0.67
N TYR A 42 -16.27 4.87 -1.62
CA TYR A 42 -15.96 4.57 -3.02
C TYR A 42 -15.09 5.66 -3.66
N LEU A 43 -15.32 6.93 -3.36
CA LEU A 43 -14.49 8.02 -3.86
C LEU A 43 -13.02 7.87 -3.43
N PHE A 44 -12.77 7.50 -2.16
CA PHE A 44 -11.40 7.29 -1.67
C PHE A 44 -10.75 6.03 -2.22
N LEU A 45 -11.50 4.97 -2.48
CA LEU A 45 -10.94 3.72 -3.01
C LEU A 45 -10.72 3.74 -4.52
N PHE A 46 -11.55 4.47 -5.26
CA PHE A 46 -11.64 4.39 -6.71
C PHE A 46 -10.28 4.48 -7.42
N PRO A 47 -9.49 5.56 -7.29
CA PRO A 47 -8.26 5.67 -8.09
C PRO A 47 -7.20 4.64 -7.68
N GLY A 48 -7.11 4.32 -6.39
CA GLY A 48 -6.19 3.31 -5.89
C GLY A 48 -6.54 1.91 -6.36
N VAL A 49 -7.83 1.53 -6.38
CA VAL A 49 -8.28 0.22 -6.87
C VAL A 49 -8.10 0.13 -8.39
N VAL A 50 -8.46 1.17 -9.14
CA VAL A 50 -8.21 1.22 -10.60
C VAL A 50 -6.72 1.04 -10.89
N PHE A 51 -5.86 1.77 -10.16
CA PHE A 51 -4.41 1.64 -10.30
C PHE A 51 -3.91 0.24 -9.92
N HIS A 52 -4.46 -0.38 -8.88
CA HIS A 52 -4.15 -1.75 -8.47
C HIS A 52 -4.45 -2.75 -9.59
N GLU A 53 -5.65 -2.72 -10.15
CA GLU A 53 -6.03 -3.64 -11.24
C GLU A 53 -5.23 -3.37 -12.52
N MET A 54 -4.91 -2.10 -12.81
CA MET A 54 -4.01 -1.78 -13.91
C MET A 54 -2.61 -2.39 -13.72
N ALA A 55 -2.11 -2.44 -12.50
CA ALA A 55 -0.84 -3.09 -12.20
C ALA A 55 -0.92 -4.61 -12.43
N HIS A 56 -2.03 -5.26 -12.08
CA HIS A 56 -2.27 -6.67 -12.43
C HIS A 56 -2.28 -6.90 -13.94
N ILE A 57 -2.90 -6.01 -14.71
CA ILE A 57 -2.88 -6.07 -16.18
C ILE A 57 -1.44 -6.03 -16.70
N VAL A 58 -0.62 -5.10 -16.21
CA VAL A 58 0.79 -5.01 -16.60
C VAL A 58 1.56 -6.28 -16.20
N GLY A 59 1.33 -6.80 -14.98
CA GLY A 59 1.88 -8.07 -14.53
C GLY A 59 1.49 -9.25 -15.45
N CYS A 60 0.23 -9.29 -15.91
CA CYS A 60 -0.25 -10.31 -16.85
C CYS A 60 0.47 -10.21 -18.20
N LEU A 61 0.61 -8.99 -18.74
CA LEU A 61 1.31 -8.77 -20.01
C LEU A 61 2.78 -9.21 -19.94
N ILE A 62 3.48 -8.85 -18.86
CA ILE A 62 4.90 -9.21 -18.65
C ILE A 62 5.07 -10.73 -18.48
N SER A 63 4.15 -11.37 -17.76
CA SER A 63 4.20 -12.82 -17.51
C SER A 63 3.65 -13.68 -18.65
N GLY A 64 3.14 -13.05 -19.72
CA GLY A 64 2.50 -13.73 -20.85
C GLY A 64 1.16 -14.38 -20.50
N ALA A 65 0.51 -13.96 -19.41
CA ALA A 65 -0.82 -14.43 -19.05
C ALA A 65 -1.88 -13.76 -19.95
N ARG A 66 -2.78 -14.57 -20.52
CA ARG A 66 -3.90 -14.05 -21.30
C ARG A 66 -5.01 -13.56 -20.37
N ILE A 67 -5.41 -12.30 -20.53
CA ILE A 67 -6.50 -11.70 -19.75
C ILE A 67 -7.85 -12.13 -20.35
N LYS A 68 -8.77 -12.59 -19.51
CA LYS A 68 -10.14 -12.99 -19.89
C LYS A 68 -11.15 -11.88 -19.65
N SER A 69 -11.07 -11.20 -18.50
CA SER A 69 -11.96 -10.10 -18.16
C SER A 69 -11.26 -9.11 -17.24
N ILE A 70 -11.69 -7.86 -17.32
CA ILE A 70 -11.19 -6.75 -16.53
C ILE A 70 -12.38 -6.02 -15.92
N LEU A 71 -12.39 -5.90 -14.60
CA LEU A 71 -13.32 -5.08 -13.83
C LEU A 71 -12.49 -4.15 -12.96
N LEU A 72 -12.24 -2.91 -13.42
CA LEU A 72 -11.34 -2.00 -12.70
C LEU A 72 -11.90 -1.50 -11.37
N PHE A 73 -13.22 -1.44 -11.22
CA PHE A 73 -13.84 -0.99 -9.99
C PHE A 73 -15.30 -1.43 -9.90
N SER A 74 -15.71 -1.87 -8.71
CA SER A 74 -17.09 -2.18 -8.37
C SER A 74 -17.32 -1.98 -6.87
N LYS A 75 -18.56 -2.17 -6.42
CA LYS A 75 -18.91 -2.10 -4.99
C LYS A 75 -18.17 -3.13 -4.13
N THR A 76 -17.69 -4.22 -4.73
CA THR A 76 -16.97 -5.31 -4.08
C THR A 76 -15.46 -5.28 -4.35
N GLY A 77 -14.96 -4.28 -5.11
CA GLY A 77 -13.55 -4.17 -5.50
C GLY A 77 -13.34 -4.27 -7.01
N GLY A 78 -12.07 -4.36 -7.42
CA GLY A 78 -11.68 -4.67 -8.79
C GLY A 78 -11.35 -6.16 -8.96
N GLU A 79 -11.27 -6.60 -10.21
CA GLU A 79 -10.86 -7.96 -10.57
C GLU A 79 -10.25 -8.02 -11.97
N VAL A 80 -9.11 -8.70 -12.09
CA VAL A 80 -8.51 -9.09 -13.37
C VAL A 80 -8.46 -10.61 -13.44
N VAL A 81 -9.30 -11.21 -14.29
CA VAL A 81 -9.31 -12.65 -14.51
C VAL A 81 -8.34 -12.97 -15.64
N HIS A 82 -7.38 -13.86 -15.37
CA HIS A 82 -6.36 -14.24 -16.33
C HIS A 82 -6.13 -15.75 -16.36
N GLU A 83 -5.56 -16.24 -17.47
CA GLU A 83 -5.08 -17.61 -17.61
C GLU A 83 -3.75 -17.81 -16.90
N LYS A 84 -3.26 -19.05 -16.89
CA LYS A 84 -1.91 -19.33 -16.37
C LYS A 84 -0.88 -18.57 -17.21
N PRO A 85 0.10 -17.91 -16.57
CA PRO A 85 1.20 -17.26 -17.27
C PRO A 85 2.11 -18.29 -17.95
N ALA A 86 2.96 -17.80 -18.86
CA ALA A 86 3.91 -18.64 -19.61
C ALA A 86 4.81 -19.47 -18.69
N ILE A 87 5.20 -18.91 -17.55
CA ILE A 87 5.91 -19.61 -16.47
C ILE A 87 4.98 -19.64 -15.24
N PRO A 88 4.33 -20.78 -14.91
CA PRO A 88 3.23 -20.81 -13.96
C PRO A 88 3.55 -20.20 -12.59
N TYR A 89 4.64 -20.61 -11.93
CA TYR A 89 4.93 -20.15 -10.56
C TYR A 89 5.51 -18.74 -10.52
N ILE A 90 6.46 -18.44 -11.41
CA ILE A 90 7.13 -17.13 -11.45
C ILE A 90 6.16 -16.07 -11.98
N GLY A 91 5.38 -16.38 -13.01
CA GLY A 91 4.41 -15.46 -13.58
C GLY A 91 3.28 -15.14 -12.60
N ILE A 92 2.76 -16.11 -11.85
CA ILE A 92 1.72 -15.86 -10.84
C ILE A 92 2.29 -14.96 -9.74
N PHE A 93 3.51 -15.23 -9.28
CA PHE A 93 4.19 -14.35 -8.33
C PHE A 93 4.35 -12.92 -8.85
N LEU A 94 4.81 -12.77 -10.10
CA LEU A 94 5.00 -11.47 -10.75
C LEU A 94 3.69 -10.70 -10.85
N ILE A 95 2.60 -11.35 -11.26
CA ILE A 95 1.26 -10.73 -11.31
C ILE A 95 0.87 -10.26 -9.91
N SER A 96 0.93 -11.14 -8.90
CA SER A 96 0.48 -10.82 -7.54
C SER A 96 1.33 -9.75 -6.83
N ILE A 97 2.62 -9.64 -7.12
CA ILE A 97 3.49 -8.61 -6.53
C ILE A 97 3.47 -7.28 -7.30
N PHE A 98 2.99 -7.28 -8.54
CA PHE A 98 3.03 -6.09 -9.40
C PHE A 98 2.30 -4.87 -8.82
N PRO A 99 1.09 -4.99 -8.24
CA PRO A 99 0.42 -3.87 -7.59
C PRO A 99 1.24 -3.25 -6.46
N PHE A 100 1.96 -4.07 -5.70
CA PHE A 100 2.83 -3.60 -4.63
C PHE A 100 4.05 -2.84 -5.18
N ILE A 101 4.69 -3.35 -6.24
CA ILE A 101 5.83 -2.68 -6.89
C ILE A 101 5.39 -1.35 -7.52
N ALA A 102 4.36 -1.40 -8.37
CA ALA A 102 3.85 -0.24 -9.10
C ALA A 102 3.36 0.84 -8.14
N GLY A 103 2.62 0.46 -7.10
CA GLY A 103 2.13 1.44 -6.14
C GLY A 103 3.24 1.99 -5.24
N SER A 104 4.29 1.22 -4.92
CA SER A 104 5.41 1.72 -4.12
C SER A 104 6.20 2.77 -4.91
N ALA A 105 6.39 2.53 -6.21
CA ALA A 105 6.96 3.50 -7.13
C ALA A 105 6.07 4.75 -7.24
N ALA A 106 4.75 4.58 -7.38
CA ALA A 106 3.81 5.70 -7.44
C ALA A 106 3.84 6.54 -6.15
N ILE A 107 3.81 5.91 -4.97
CA ILE A 107 3.95 6.58 -3.68
C ILE A 107 5.25 7.37 -3.63
N TYR A 108 6.38 6.78 -4.00
CA TYR A 108 7.67 7.46 -4.01
C TYR A 108 7.68 8.68 -4.94
N LEU A 109 7.14 8.55 -6.15
CA LEU A 109 7.05 9.66 -7.12
C LEU A 109 6.11 10.77 -6.66
N ILE A 110 4.93 10.43 -6.14
CA ILE A 110 3.97 11.40 -5.62
C ILE A 110 4.57 12.11 -4.40
N THR A 111 5.16 11.36 -3.49
CA THR A 111 5.78 11.88 -2.26
C THR A 111 6.96 12.80 -2.58
N SER A 112 7.84 12.41 -3.50
CA SER A 112 8.96 13.25 -3.92
C SER A 112 8.51 14.55 -4.60
N ARG A 113 7.40 14.53 -5.34
CA ARG A 113 6.81 15.74 -5.95
C ARG A 113 6.06 16.59 -4.93
N ALA A 114 5.32 15.97 -4.01
CA ALA A 114 4.46 16.66 -3.06
C ALA A 114 5.22 17.19 -1.83
N LEU A 115 6.22 16.46 -1.32
CA LEU A 115 6.93 16.77 -0.09
C LEU A 115 8.06 17.81 -0.22
N ASN A 116 8.46 18.19 -1.43
CA ASN A 116 9.56 19.16 -1.59
C ASN A 116 9.24 20.55 -1.01
N ASP A 117 7.96 20.90 -0.84
CA ASP A 117 7.52 22.21 -0.31
C ASP A 117 6.23 22.13 0.55
N ILE A 118 6.17 21.24 1.55
CA ILE A 118 5.01 21.22 2.47
C ILE A 118 5.26 22.12 3.67
N THR A 119 4.83 23.36 3.52
CA THR A 119 4.38 24.20 4.63
C THR A 119 2.85 24.17 4.65
N PHE A 120 2.24 23.97 5.82
CA PHE A 120 0.77 23.93 6.00
C PHE A 120 0.06 25.20 5.49
N SER A 121 0.80 26.31 5.34
CA SER A 121 0.29 27.58 4.80
C SER A 121 0.08 27.60 3.27
N ASN A 122 0.61 26.61 2.54
CA ASN A 122 0.59 26.57 1.07
C ASN A 122 -0.08 25.31 0.52
N LEU A 123 -1.27 24.96 1.03
CA LEU A 123 -2.08 23.86 0.48
C LEU A 123 -2.81 24.31 -0.79
N THR A 124 -2.19 24.05 -1.93
CA THR A 124 -2.76 24.27 -3.26
C THR A 124 -3.56 23.05 -3.74
N VAL A 125 -4.43 23.23 -4.74
CA VAL A 125 -5.32 22.17 -5.25
C VAL A 125 -4.56 20.95 -5.76
N ASP A 126 -3.41 21.16 -6.43
CA ASP A 126 -2.51 20.11 -6.89
C ASP A 126 -1.96 19.27 -5.72
N LYS A 127 -1.57 19.91 -4.60
CA LYS A 127 -1.13 19.19 -3.39
C LYS A 127 -2.26 18.38 -2.78
N ALA A 128 -3.49 18.91 -2.75
CA ALA A 128 -4.66 18.17 -2.28
C ALA A 128 -4.95 16.93 -3.14
N ILE A 129 -4.79 17.04 -4.47
CA ILE A 129 -4.90 15.91 -5.40
C ILE A 129 -3.80 14.87 -5.12
N TYR A 130 -2.54 15.30 -4.93
CA TYR A 130 -1.46 14.38 -4.58
C TYR A 130 -1.72 13.64 -3.27
N PHE A 131 -2.19 14.33 -2.23
CA PHE A 131 -2.57 13.68 -0.97
C PHE A 131 -3.71 12.69 -1.14
N TYR A 132 -4.74 13.05 -1.91
CA TYR A 132 -5.86 12.16 -2.21
C TYR A 132 -5.40 10.89 -2.94
N LEU A 133 -4.59 11.03 -3.99
CA LEU A 133 -4.04 9.90 -4.74
C LEU A 133 -3.13 9.04 -3.86
N LEU A 134 -2.29 9.66 -3.05
CA LEU A 134 -1.39 8.98 -2.12
C LEU A 134 -2.19 8.12 -1.13
N ILE A 135 -3.20 8.69 -0.48
CA ILE A 135 -4.07 7.96 0.46
C ILE A 135 -4.76 6.80 -0.26
N SER A 136 -5.34 7.06 -1.43
CA SER A 136 -6.07 6.06 -2.21
C SER A 136 -5.19 4.88 -2.61
N ILE A 137 -4.00 5.15 -3.16
CA ILE A 137 -3.03 4.12 -3.56
C ILE A 137 -2.56 3.33 -2.33
N LEU A 138 -2.19 4.01 -1.24
CA LEU A 138 -1.70 3.37 -0.02
C LEU A 138 -2.70 2.36 0.57
N ILE A 139 -4.00 2.68 0.52
CA ILE A 139 -5.07 1.81 1.01
C ILE A 139 -5.29 0.61 0.10
N SER A 140 -5.19 0.82 -1.22
CA SER A 140 -5.53 -0.19 -2.23
C SER A 140 -4.38 -1.10 -2.62
N MET A 141 -3.14 -0.82 -2.20
CA MET A 141 -1.96 -1.63 -2.55
C MET A 141 -1.81 -2.95 -1.78
N PHE A 142 -2.60 -3.18 -0.73
CA PHE A 142 -2.54 -4.42 0.02
C PHE A 142 -3.06 -5.58 -0.82
N PRO A 143 -2.34 -6.71 -0.90
CA PRO A 143 -2.77 -7.86 -1.71
C PRO A 143 -4.11 -8.39 -1.19
N SER A 144 -4.99 -8.73 -2.12
CA SER A 144 -6.28 -9.32 -1.78
C SER A 144 -6.12 -10.77 -1.29
N SER A 145 -7.15 -11.33 -0.67
CA SER A 145 -7.14 -12.75 -0.29
C SER A 145 -6.97 -13.69 -1.50
N THR A 146 -7.39 -13.26 -2.69
CA THR A 146 -7.21 -14.02 -3.93
C THR A 146 -5.76 -13.99 -4.39
N ASP A 147 -5.11 -12.82 -4.35
CA ASP A 147 -3.69 -12.67 -4.70
C ASP A 147 -2.79 -13.51 -3.79
N VAL A 148 -3.05 -13.47 -2.49
CA VAL A 148 -2.30 -14.26 -1.51
C VAL A 148 -2.49 -15.76 -1.74
N LYS A 149 -3.71 -16.23 -2.00
CA LYS A 149 -3.95 -17.66 -2.25
C LYS A 149 -3.22 -18.14 -3.49
N ASN A 150 -3.23 -17.35 -4.56
CA ASN A 150 -2.62 -17.72 -5.84
C ASN A 150 -1.09 -17.73 -5.76
N ALA A 151 -0.50 -16.79 -5.02
CA ALA A 151 0.96 -16.66 -4.90
C ALA A 151 1.54 -17.13 -3.56
N CYS A 152 0.77 -17.81 -2.70
CA CYS A 152 1.19 -18.19 -1.33
C CYS A 152 2.54 -18.91 -1.30
N PHE A 153 2.70 -19.95 -2.13
CA PHE A 153 3.96 -20.68 -2.23
C PHE A 153 5.11 -19.78 -2.67
N ALA A 154 4.89 -18.92 -3.66
CA ALA A 154 5.91 -18.00 -4.14
C ALA A 154 6.26 -16.91 -3.11
N TYR A 155 5.29 -16.43 -2.32
CA TYR A 155 5.53 -15.54 -1.18
C TYR A 155 6.38 -16.22 -0.11
N LEU A 156 6.13 -17.50 0.21
CA LEU A 156 6.94 -18.25 1.17
C LEU A 156 8.39 -18.37 0.69
N VAL A 157 8.59 -18.71 -0.59
CA VAL A 157 9.93 -18.75 -1.20
C VAL A 157 10.58 -17.37 -1.18
N PHE A 158 9.85 -16.31 -1.54
CA PHE A 158 10.36 -14.94 -1.52
C PHE A 158 10.77 -14.50 -0.11
N ILE A 159 9.93 -14.75 0.91
CA ILE A 159 10.23 -14.44 2.32
C ILE A 159 11.46 -15.21 2.78
N PHE A 160 11.59 -16.48 2.41
CA PHE A 160 12.75 -17.30 2.76
C PHE A 160 14.04 -16.75 2.12
N VAL A 161 14.01 -16.45 0.81
CA VAL A 161 15.15 -15.83 0.11
C VAL A 161 15.49 -14.47 0.71
N LEU A 162 14.48 -13.63 0.99
CA LEU A 162 14.67 -12.34 1.63
C LEU A 162 15.31 -12.49 3.00
N ALA A 163 14.86 -13.45 3.83
CA ALA A 163 15.47 -13.73 5.13
C ALA A 163 16.95 -14.14 5.01
N LEU A 164 17.29 -14.96 4.01
CA LEU A 164 18.69 -15.32 3.72
C LEU A 164 19.53 -14.10 3.32
N VAL A 165 19.02 -13.25 2.42
CA VAL A 165 19.73 -12.03 1.99
C VAL A 165 19.91 -11.07 3.17
N LEU A 166 18.87 -10.86 3.98
CA LEU A 166 18.92 -10.01 5.18
C LEU A 166 19.86 -10.56 6.25
N SER A 167 20.02 -11.89 6.35
CA SER A 167 20.99 -12.49 7.28
C SER A 167 22.45 -12.18 6.93
N LYS A 168 22.72 -11.77 5.68
CA LYS A 168 24.06 -11.46 5.16
C LYS A 168 24.31 -9.98 4.95
N THR A 169 23.27 -9.14 5.01
CA THR A 169 23.36 -7.73 4.63
C THR A 169 23.09 -6.85 5.84
N SER A 170 24.00 -5.93 6.16
CA SER A 170 23.71 -4.87 7.11
C SER A 170 22.70 -3.91 6.51
N LEU A 171 21.50 -3.85 7.09
CA LEU A 171 20.40 -3.00 6.64
C LEU A 171 20.65 -1.49 6.84
N THR A 172 21.83 -1.09 7.28
CA THR A 172 22.18 0.27 7.73
C THR A 172 21.98 1.34 6.67
N ALA A 173 22.18 1.03 5.39
CA ALA A 173 21.98 1.96 4.28
C ALA A 173 20.51 2.15 3.89
N ILE A 174 19.69 1.09 3.99
CA ILE A 174 18.29 1.07 3.52
C ILE A 174 17.33 1.49 4.65
N PHE A 175 17.71 1.18 5.90
CA PHE A 175 16.88 1.42 7.08
C PHE A 175 16.39 2.88 7.23
N PRO A 176 17.20 3.94 7.00
CA PRO A 176 16.73 5.31 7.13
C PRO A 176 15.66 5.69 6.10
N ILE A 177 15.78 5.18 4.88
CA ILE A 177 14.82 5.42 3.80
C ILE A 177 13.51 4.71 4.12
N LEU A 178 13.59 3.42 4.47
CA LEU A 178 12.43 2.61 4.80
C LEU A 178 11.69 3.14 6.05
N TYR A 179 12.44 3.54 7.08
CA TYR A 179 11.91 4.17 8.29
C TYR A 179 11.10 5.43 7.98
N LYS A 180 11.62 6.34 7.16
CA LYS A 180 10.92 7.58 6.77
C LYS A 180 9.64 7.28 6.01
N THR A 181 9.67 6.37 5.05
CA THR A 181 8.49 5.98 4.26
C THR A 181 7.42 5.35 5.15
N VAL A 182 7.80 4.42 6.03
CA VAL A 182 6.89 3.74 6.94
C VAL A 182 6.25 4.71 7.93
N LEU A 183 7.03 5.61 8.54
CA LEU A 183 6.50 6.64 9.42
C LEU A 183 5.54 7.58 8.71
N PHE A 184 5.85 7.97 7.48
CA PHE A 184 4.98 8.81 6.68
C PHE A 184 3.64 8.14 6.40
N CYS A 185 3.67 6.87 5.95
CA CYS A 185 2.46 6.06 5.74
C CYS A 185 1.60 5.95 7.02
N ALA A 186 2.24 5.67 8.16
CA ALA A 186 1.56 5.58 9.45
C ALA A 186 0.95 6.92 9.88
N ALA A 187 1.69 8.03 9.74
CA ALA A 187 1.22 9.36 10.08
C ALA A 187 0.00 9.78 9.25
N VAL A 188 0.03 9.52 7.93
CA VAL A 188 -1.10 9.80 7.04
C VAL A 188 -2.34 9.03 7.49
N LEU A 189 -2.22 7.73 7.77
CA LEU A 189 -3.35 6.93 8.24
C LEU A 189 -3.90 7.40 9.60
N ILE A 190 -3.02 7.79 10.54
CA ILE A 190 -3.45 8.29 11.86
C ILE A 190 -4.22 9.60 11.73
N VAL A 191 -3.66 10.58 11.00
CA VAL A 191 -4.30 11.90 10.81
C VAL A 191 -5.68 11.74 10.17
N VAL A 192 -5.77 10.92 9.13
CA VAL A 192 -7.02 10.68 8.43
C VAL A 192 -8.06 10.00 9.34
N ASN A 193 -7.65 9.03 10.17
CA ASN A 193 -8.52 8.40 11.16
C ASN A 193 -9.03 9.41 12.22
N ILE A 194 -8.17 10.33 12.70
CA ILE A 194 -8.56 11.36 13.67
C ILE A 194 -9.61 12.31 13.07
N ILE A 195 -9.41 12.74 11.82
CA ILE A 195 -10.36 13.62 11.13
C ILE A 195 -11.75 12.97 11.05
N ILE A 196 -11.82 11.70 10.64
CA ILE A 196 -13.10 10.98 10.54
C ILE A 196 -13.74 10.77 11.92
N ALA A 197 -12.94 10.45 12.94
CA ALA A 197 -13.43 10.32 14.32
C ALA A 197 -14.06 11.63 14.83
N ALA A 198 -13.44 12.78 14.54
CA ALA A 198 -13.97 14.10 14.88
C ALA A 198 -15.30 14.39 14.18
N PHE A 199 -15.41 14.13 12.86
CA PHE A 199 -16.67 14.25 12.11
C PHE A 199 -17.78 13.32 12.63
N ASN A 200 -17.43 12.17 13.19
CA ASN A 200 -18.40 11.24 13.78
C ASN A 200 -18.91 11.70 15.16
N GLN A 201 -18.12 12.47 15.92
CA GLN A 201 -18.56 13.02 17.21
C GLN A 201 -19.54 14.19 17.04
N THR A 202 -19.37 15.03 16.02
CA THR A 202 -20.24 16.20 15.80
C THR A 202 -21.68 15.84 15.40
N ARG A 203 -21.94 14.58 14.98
CA ARG A 203 -23.30 14.11 14.62
C ARG A 203 -24.01 13.33 15.73
N LYS A 204 -23.36 13.07 16.87
CA LYS A 204 -24.00 12.42 18.04
C LYS A 204 -24.65 13.43 19.00
N LYS A 205 -24.64 14.72 18.65
CA LYS A 205 -25.39 15.79 19.29
C LYS A 205 -26.53 16.19 18.36
#